data_AF-A0A4Q0T1W7-F1
#
_entry.id   AF-A0A4Q0T1W7-F1
#
_cell.length_a   1.000
_cell.length_b   1.000
_cell.length_c   1.000
_cell.angle_alpha   90.00
_cell.angle_beta   90.00
_cell.angle_gamma   90.00
#
_symmetry.space_group_name_H-M   'P 1'
#
loop_
_entity.id
_entity.type
_entity.pdbx_description
1 polymer ?
#
loop_
_entity_poly.entity_id
_entity_poly.type
_entity_poly.pdbx_seq_one_letter_code
_entity_poly.pdbx_strand_id
1 'polypeptide(L)' 'MRRFGVFLAFLLLTVCVFAESPKDWTTPVAPFKIADNLYYVGSRDLASYLVTTPEGGILINSSLESSRL' A
#
# COMPACT_ATOMS: atom_id res chain seq x y z
N MET A 1 16.41 36.71 -17.90
CA MET A 1 16.61 36.38 -16.47
C MET A 1 15.31 35.97 -15.76
N ARG A 2 14.24 36.77 -15.79
CA ARG A 2 12.95 36.44 -15.11
C ARG A 2 12.23 35.16 -15.63
N ARG A 3 12.34 34.85 -16.92
CA ARG A 3 11.73 33.64 -17.54
C ARG A 3 12.41 32.32 -17.13
N PHE A 4 13.71 32.36 -16.83
CA PHE A 4 14.46 31.21 -16.31
C PHE A 4 14.07 30.88 -14.86
N GLY A 5 13.85 31.92 -14.04
CA GLY A 5 13.40 31.74 -12.65
C GLY A 5 12.01 31.11 -12.53
N VAL A 6 11.08 31.43 -13.45
CA VAL A 6 9.75 30.80 -13.49
C VAL A 6 9.83 29.33 -13.91
N PHE A 7 10.68 29.00 -14.89
CA PHE A 7 10.91 27.61 -15.31
C PHE A 7 11.50 26.74 -14.20
N LEU A 8 12.47 27.29 -13.46
CA LEU A 8 13.08 26.60 -12.31
C LEU A 8 12.08 26.43 -11.15
N ALA A 9 11.24 27.43 -10.89
CA ALA A 9 10.17 27.32 -9.89
C ALA A 9 9.10 26.27 -10.28
N PHE A 10 8.74 26.19 -11.56
CA PHE A 10 7.85 25.13 -12.08
C PHE A 10 8.46 23.73 -11.94
N LEU A 11 9.76 23.58 -12.22
CA LEU A 11 10.48 22.32 -12.06
C LEU A 11 10.53 21.86 -10.59
N LEU A 12 10.73 22.79 -9.65
CA LEU A 12 10.72 22.50 -8.22
C LEU A 12 9.33 22.13 -7.70
N LEU A 13 8.27 22.75 -8.22
CA LEU A 13 6.88 22.42 -7.90
C LEU A 13 6.49 21.01 -8.35
N THR A 14 6.99 20.53 -9.50
CA THR A 14 6.67 19.18 -10.00
C THR A 14 7.24 18.04 -9.15
N VAL A 15 8.33 18.26 -8.41
CA VAL A 15 8.93 17.22 -7.56
C VAL A 15 8.06 16.92 -6.34
N CYS A 16 7.34 17.91 -5.81
CA CYS A 16 6.49 17.74 -4.63
C CYS A 16 5.18 16.99 -4.88
N VAL A 17 4.79 16.76 -6.14
CA VAL A 17 3.47 16.19 -6.49
C VAL A 17 3.44 14.66 -6.40
N PHE A 18 4.59 14.00 -6.41
CA PHE A 18 4.68 12.53 -6.28
C PHE A 18 4.95 12.14 -4.83
N ALA A 19 3.90 12.14 -4.00
CA ALA A 19 3.97 11.49 -2.69
C ALA A 19 3.97 9.97 -2.89
N GLU A 20 5.07 9.31 -2.52
CA GLU A 20 5.17 7.84 -2.54
C GLU A 20 4.32 7.26 -1.39
N SER A 21 3.62 6.16 -1.67
CA SER A 21 2.93 5.40 -0.62
C SER A 21 3.96 4.90 0.41
N PRO A 22 3.60 4.78 1.70
CA PRO A 22 4.49 4.23 2.70
C PRO A 22 5.07 2.89 2.25
N LYS A 23 6.40 2.74 2.28
CA LYS A 23 7.10 1.52 1.87
C LYS A 23 6.58 0.26 2.59
N ASP A 24 6.15 0.41 3.84
CA ASP A 24 5.63 -0.70 4.63
C ASP A 24 4.28 -1.22 4.12
N TRP A 25 3.55 -0.46 3.31
CA TRP A 25 2.30 -0.90 2.69
C TRP A 25 2.50 -1.97 1.62
N THR A 26 3.68 -2.05 1.00
CA THR A 26 4.00 -3.11 0.03
C THR A 26 4.96 -4.14 0.57
N THR A 27 5.51 -3.96 1.77
CA THR A 27 6.50 -4.90 2.24
C THR A 27 5.85 -6.18 2.77
N PRO A 28 6.23 -7.37 2.26
CA PRO A 28 5.58 -8.62 2.64
C PRO A 28 5.76 -8.98 4.12
N VAL A 29 4.74 -9.59 4.68
CA VAL A 29 4.77 -10.28 5.97
C VAL A 29 4.20 -11.67 5.76
N ALA A 30 4.76 -12.68 6.44
CA ALA A 30 4.21 -14.03 6.39
C ALA A 30 2.79 -14.02 6.98
N PRO A 31 1.78 -14.55 6.26
CA PRO A 31 0.43 -14.65 6.82
C PRO A 31 0.41 -15.41 8.13
N PHE A 32 -0.42 -14.96 9.07
CA PHE A 32 -0.51 -15.59 10.39
C PHE A 32 -1.94 -15.61 10.92
N LYS A 33 -2.24 -16.59 11.76
CA LYS A 33 -3.54 -16.71 12.42
C LYS A 33 -3.61 -15.71 13.57
N ILE A 34 -4.67 -14.91 13.60
CA ILE A 34 -4.94 -13.96 14.69
C ILE A 34 -5.70 -14.70 15.80
N ALA A 35 -6.87 -15.26 15.47
CA ALA A 35 -7.72 -16.03 16.36
C ALA A 35 -8.67 -16.92 15.54
N ASP A 36 -9.05 -18.09 16.04
CA ASP A 36 -10.06 -18.98 15.42
C ASP A 36 -9.99 -19.11 13.88
N ASN A 37 -10.93 -18.51 13.17
CA ASN A 37 -11.03 -18.51 11.72
C ASN A 37 -10.57 -17.19 11.07
N LEU A 38 -9.93 -16.30 11.83
CA LEU A 38 -9.42 -15.00 11.40
C LEU A 38 -7.90 -15.02 11.21
N TYR A 39 -7.47 -14.62 10.02
CA TYR A 39 -6.08 -14.60 9.59
C TYR A 39 -5.68 -13.21 9.10
N TYR A 40 -4.47 -12.79 9.44
CA TYR A 40 -3.81 -11.66 8.81
C TYR A 40 -3.15 -12.12 7.51
N VAL A 41 -3.46 -11.43 6.42
CA VAL A 41 -2.94 -11.71 5.06
C VAL A 41 -2.45 -10.44 4.36
N GLY A 42 -2.26 -9.35 5.11
CA GLY A 42 -1.78 -8.06 4.61
C GLY A 42 -0.25 -7.94 4.53
N SER A 43 0.21 -6.73 4.25
CA SER A 43 1.64 -6.36 4.29
C SER A 43 2.03 -5.87 5.69
N ARG A 44 3.22 -5.28 5.88
CA ARG A 44 3.67 -4.82 7.20
C ARG A 44 2.75 -3.80 7.84
N ASP A 45 2.23 -2.86 7.05
CA ASP A 45 1.45 -1.73 7.57
C ASP A 45 0.16 -1.46 6.76
N LEU A 46 -0.18 -2.34 5.81
CA LEU A 46 -1.48 -2.34 5.14
C LEU A 46 -2.22 -3.65 5.39
N ALA A 47 -3.26 -3.57 6.22
CA ALA A 47 -3.99 -4.73 6.71
C ALA A 47 -5.00 -5.28 5.70
N SER A 48 -4.88 -6.58 5.44
CA SER A 48 -5.90 -7.40 4.79
C SER A 48 -6.16 -8.63 5.64
N TYR A 49 -7.42 -9.06 5.73
CA TYR A 49 -7.83 -10.17 6.58
C TYR A 49 -8.57 -11.23 5.79
N LEU A 50 -8.33 -12.49 6.12
CA LEU A 50 -9.10 -13.62 5.64
C LEU A 50 -9.90 -14.21 6.80
N VAL A 51 -11.22 -14.26 6.65
CA VAL A 51 -12.11 -15.01 7.54
C VAL A 51 -12.53 -16.29 6.82
N THR A 52 -12.22 -17.45 7.39
CA THR A 52 -12.57 -18.74 6.79
C THR A 52 -13.89 -19.27 7.35
N THR A 53 -14.73 -19.81 6.47
CA THR A 53 -15.99 -20.48 6.79
C THR A 53 -16.06 -21.81 6.04
N PRO A 54 -16.91 -22.78 6.45
CA PRO A 54 -17.12 -24.01 5.68
C PRO A 54 -17.56 -23.75 4.23
N GLU A 55 -18.26 -22.64 3.96
CA GLU A 55 -18.76 -22.26 2.65
C GLU A 55 -17.74 -21.50 1.79
N GLY A 56 -16.58 -21.12 2.37
CA GLY A 56 -15.53 -20.38 1.67
C GLY A 56 -14.84 -19.31 2.52
N GLY A 57 -14.06 -18.45 1.87
CA GLY A 57 -13.33 -17.36 2.51
C GLY A 57 -13.96 -15.99 2.25
N ILE A 58 -13.95 -15.13 3.27
CA ILE A 58 -14.27 -13.71 3.16
C ILE A 58 -12.96 -12.94 3.27
N LEU A 59 -12.60 -12.21 2.22
CA LEU A 59 -11.44 -11.31 2.22
C LEU A 59 -11.92 -9.89 2.56
N ILE A 60 -11.30 -9.28 3.56
CA ILE A 60 -11.51 -7.89 3.96
C ILE A 60 -10.27 -7.10 3.56
N ASN A 61 -10.48 -6.04 2.77
CA ASN A 61 -9.46 -5.23 2.09
C ASN A 61 -8.67 -5.97 1.00
N SER A 62 -7.76 -5.24 0.35
CA SER A 62 -6.88 -5.71 -0.70
C SER A 62 -5.49 -5.11 -0.56
N SER A 63 -4.51 -5.72 -1.22
CA SER A 63 -3.19 -5.14 -1.40
C SER A 63 -3.19 -4.06 -2.48
N LEU A 64 -2.12 -3.27 -2.54
CA LEU A 64 -1.88 -2.36 -3.66
C LEU A 64 -1.49 -3.14 -4.91
N GLU A 65 -1.78 -2.61 -6.10
CA GLU A 65 -1.33 -3.21 -7.38
C GLU A 65 0.20 -3.35 -7.41
N SER A 66 0.91 -2.38 -6.84
CA SER A 66 2.37 -2.40 -6.70
C SER A 66 2.91 -3.49 -5.75
N SER A 67 2.04 -4.25 -5.10
CA SER A 67 2.41 -5.44 -4.31
C SER A 67 2.45 -6.73 -5.13
N ARG A 68 2.08 -6.69 -6.42
CA ARG A 68 2.21 -7.82 -7.34
C ARG A 68 3.70 -8.08 -7.60
N LEU A 69 4.11 -9.36 -7.53
CA LEU A 69 5.47 -9.82 -7.82
C LEU A 69 5.92 -9.48 -9.24
#